data_AF-A0A1X7IYG4-F1
#
_entry.id   AF-A0A1X7IYG4-F1
#
_cell.length_a   1.000
_cell.length_b   1.000
_cell.length_c   1.000
_cell.angle_alpha   90.00
_cell.angle_beta   90.00
_cell.angle_gamma   90.00
#
_symmetry.space_group_name_H-M   'P 1'
#
loop_
_entity.id
_entity.type
_entity.pdbx_description
1 polymer ?
#
loop_
_entity_poly.entity_id
_entity_poly.type
_entity_poly.pdbx_seq_one_letter_code
_entity_poly.pdbx_strand_id
1 'polypeptide(L)'
;MKRKYLAFALFLSLPALAAKPSLIVCEPQDKSATTSSEIWPAPYLDNDQLCFNIQADKGSTCVGNGQTTQWMTEAVIVDIGGEPQGRDDTWFRVVQPVINDKEIAYKIEGSRDQKTWGLVSNVEINRLTGGAVDWFVAEHGGTAYQCHLEGPKI
;
A
#
# COMPACT_ATOMS: atom_id res chain seq x y z
N MET A 1 39.83 -1.55 -51.45
CA MET A 1 39.36 -0.66 -50.36
C MET A 1 37.98 -1.11 -49.88
N LYS A 2 37.90 -1.42 -48.57
CA LYS A 2 36.76 -1.40 -47.63
C LYS A 2 35.40 -2.01 -48.05
N ARG A 3 35.19 -3.29 -47.72
CA ARG A 3 33.85 -3.89 -47.52
C ARG A 3 33.27 -3.38 -46.20
N LYS A 4 32.14 -2.68 -46.24
CA LYS A 4 31.40 -2.22 -45.06
C LYS A 4 30.40 -3.31 -44.68
N TYR A 5 30.61 -3.99 -43.56
CA TYR A 5 29.62 -4.89 -42.97
C TYR A 5 28.68 -4.05 -42.10
N LEU A 6 27.43 -3.88 -42.51
CA LEU A 6 26.37 -3.41 -41.62
C LEU A 6 25.98 -4.57 -40.71
N ALA A 7 26.39 -4.52 -39.45
CA ALA A 7 25.85 -5.39 -38.41
C ALA A 7 24.54 -4.79 -37.91
N PHE A 8 23.42 -5.43 -38.24
CA PHE A 8 22.11 -5.11 -37.70
C PHE A 8 22.00 -5.81 -36.32
N ALA A 9 22.19 -5.06 -35.24
CA ALA A 9 22.01 -5.59 -33.89
C ALA A 9 20.51 -5.79 -33.63
N LEU A 10 20.05 -7.04 -33.63
CA LEU A 10 18.71 -7.41 -33.16
C LEU A 10 18.66 -7.18 -31.65
N PHE A 11 18.04 -6.07 -31.22
CA PHE A 11 17.59 -5.94 -29.84
C PHE A 11 16.41 -6.90 -29.64
N LEU A 12 16.71 -8.10 -29.12
CA LEU A 12 15.69 -8.99 -28.58
C LEU A 12 15.13 -8.32 -27.32
N SER A 13 14.04 -7.58 -27.47
CA SER A 13 13.22 -7.13 -26.35
C SER A 13 12.60 -8.37 -25.71
N LEU A 14 13.19 -8.87 -24.61
CA LEU A 14 12.51 -9.84 -23.77
C LEU A 14 11.22 -9.19 -23.26
N PRO A 15 10.06 -9.85 -23.41
CA PRO A 15 8.88 -9.37 -22.72
C PRO A 15 9.21 -9.39 -21.22
N ALA A 16 9.15 -8.23 -20.58
CA ALA A 16 9.23 -8.14 -19.14
C ALA A 16 8.12 -9.04 -18.60
N LEU A 17 8.50 -10.13 -17.91
CA LEU A 17 7.56 -10.95 -17.17
C LEU A 17 6.98 -10.04 -16.10
N ALA A 18 5.80 -9.48 -16.34
CA ALA A 18 5.08 -8.72 -15.34
C ALA A 18 4.88 -9.65 -14.14
N ALA A 19 5.50 -9.29 -13.01
CA ALA A 19 5.35 -10.04 -11.78
C ALA A 19 3.88 -9.91 -11.38
N LYS A 20 3.18 -11.03 -11.26
CA LYS A 20 1.77 -11.01 -10.90
C LYS A 20 1.61 -10.44 -9.46
N PRO A 21 0.49 -9.77 -9.15
CA PRO A 21 0.29 -9.18 -7.84
C PRO A 21 0.39 -10.21 -6.70
N SER A 22 1.08 -9.86 -5.62
CA SER A 22 1.19 -10.66 -4.41
C SER A 22 0.46 -9.96 -3.27
N LEU A 23 -0.55 -10.62 -2.71
CA LEU A 23 -1.34 -10.07 -1.62
C LEU A 23 -0.53 -10.10 -0.32
N ILE A 24 -0.59 -9.04 0.48
CA ILE A 24 -0.07 -9.05 1.84
C ILE A 24 -1.27 -9.30 2.76
N VAL A 25 -1.41 -10.54 3.21
CA VAL A 25 -2.49 -10.95 4.10
C VAL A 25 -1.97 -10.85 5.53
N CYS A 26 -2.70 -10.16 6.40
CA CYS A 26 -2.32 -9.92 7.79
C CYS A 26 -3.48 -10.28 8.71
N GLU A 27 -3.22 -11.12 9.71
CA GLU A 27 -4.17 -11.47 10.76
C GLU A 27 -3.72 -10.88 12.10
N PRO A 28 -4.62 -10.38 12.96
CA PRO A 28 -4.27 -9.95 14.31
C PRO A 28 -3.61 -11.08 15.09
N GLN A 29 -2.51 -10.77 15.79
CA GLN A 29 -1.86 -11.75 16.67
C GLN A 29 -2.75 -12.10 17.87
N ASP A 30 -3.46 -11.11 18.41
CA ASP A 30 -4.48 -11.32 19.43
C ASP A 30 -5.85 -11.58 18.79
N LYS A 31 -6.23 -12.86 18.72
CA LYS A 31 -7.51 -13.31 18.16
C LYS A 31 -8.71 -13.06 19.09
N SER A 32 -8.47 -12.57 20.31
CA SER A 32 -9.50 -12.27 21.29
C SER A 32 -9.93 -10.79 21.30
N ALA A 33 -9.15 -9.92 20.67
CA ALA A 33 -9.45 -8.51 20.54
C ALA A 33 -10.53 -8.26 19.49
N THR A 34 -11.49 -7.39 19.79
CA THR A 34 -12.51 -6.88 18.84
C THR A 34 -11.92 -5.88 17.83
N THR A 35 -10.60 -5.87 17.64
CA THR A 35 -9.86 -4.98 16.74
C THR A 35 -10.11 -5.35 15.28
N SER A 36 -9.91 -4.39 14.38
CA SER A 36 -10.13 -4.57 12.95
C SER A 36 -9.34 -5.80 12.46
N SER A 37 -9.99 -6.61 11.60
CA SER A 37 -9.45 -7.92 11.22
C SER A 37 -8.22 -7.84 10.32
N GLU A 38 -7.87 -6.66 9.78
CA GLU A 38 -6.87 -6.48 8.74
C GLU A 38 -6.27 -5.05 8.78
N ILE A 39 -5.03 -4.89 8.31
CA ILE A 39 -4.40 -3.58 8.08
C ILE A 39 -5.19 -2.82 7.01
N TRP A 40 -5.58 -1.58 7.32
CA TRP A 40 -6.38 -0.76 6.41
C TRP A 40 -5.57 0.39 5.74
N PRO A 41 -5.72 0.60 4.42
CA PRO A 41 -6.33 -0.31 3.45
C PRO A 41 -5.44 -1.54 3.21
N ALA A 42 -6.04 -2.66 2.80
CA ALA A 42 -5.31 -3.91 2.59
C ALA A 42 -4.18 -3.73 1.55
N PRO A 43 -2.90 -3.92 1.93
CA PRO A 43 -1.77 -3.71 1.04
C PRO A 43 -1.50 -4.94 0.16
N TYR A 44 -0.92 -4.72 -1.02
CA TYR A 44 -0.40 -5.77 -1.90
C TYR A 44 0.81 -5.25 -2.68
N LEU A 45 1.63 -6.17 -3.20
CA LEU A 45 2.74 -5.84 -4.09
C LEU A 45 2.35 -6.10 -5.54
N ASP A 46 2.55 -5.14 -6.42
CA ASP A 46 2.41 -5.30 -7.87
C ASP A 46 3.56 -4.59 -8.58
N ASN A 47 4.28 -5.30 -9.47
CA ASN A 47 5.43 -4.77 -10.21
C ASN A 47 6.42 -3.94 -9.36
N ASP A 48 6.85 -4.48 -8.22
CA ASP A 48 7.75 -3.82 -7.23
C ASP A 48 7.19 -2.53 -6.60
N GLN A 49 5.90 -2.26 -6.75
CA GLN A 49 5.19 -1.18 -6.08
C GLN A 49 4.36 -1.72 -4.92
N LEU A 50 4.23 -0.92 -3.86
CA LEU A 50 3.23 -1.13 -2.83
C LEU A 50 1.93 -0.50 -3.29
N CYS A 51 0.88 -1.31 -3.37
CA CYS A 51 -0.45 -0.90 -3.78
C CYS A 51 -1.47 -1.15 -2.66
N PHE A 52 -2.56 -0.41 -2.70
CA PHE A 52 -3.63 -0.47 -1.69
C PHE A 52 -4.94 -0.87 -2.35
N ASN A 53 -5.61 -1.89 -1.79
CA ASN A 53 -6.90 -2.36 -2.25
C ASN A 53 -8.01 -1.41 -1.76
N ILE A 54 -8.14 -0.28 -2.44
CA ILE A 54 -9.14 0.76 -2.17
C ILE A 54 -9.60 1.36 -3.49
N GLN A 55 -10.87 1.76 -3.56
CA GLN A 55 -11.38 2.52 -4.69
C GLN A 55 -10.89 3.97 -4.58
N ALA A 56 -10.17 4.41 -5.61
CA ALA A 56 -9.78 5.79 -5.81
C ALA A 56 -10.59 6.40 -6.95
N ASP A 57 -11.21 7.55 -6.70
CA ASP A 57 -11.89 8.33 -7.72
C ASP A 57 -10.89 9.18 -8.52
N LYS A 58 -9.77 9.56 -7.89
CA LYS A 58 -8.65 10.28 -8.52
C LYS A 58 -7.30 9.80 -7.97
N GLY A 59 -6.25 9.92 -8.78
CA GLY A 59 -4.87 9.64 -8.37
C GLY A 59 -4.47 8.17 -8.52
N SER A 60 -3.48 7.73 -7.75
CA SER A 60 -2.92 6.38 -7.79
C SER A 60 -2.88 5.76 -6.41
N THR A 61 -3.30 4.50 -6.31
CA THR A 61 -3.19 3.69 -5.09
C THR A 61 -1.91 2.85 -5.04
N CYS A 62 -1.01 3.01 -6.01
CA CYS A 62 0.28 2.32 -6.07
C CYS A 62 1.44 3.32 -5.92
N VAL A 63 2.47 2.93 -5.17
CA VAL A 63 3.65 3.74 -4.89
C VAL A 63 4.94 2.90 -4.94
N GLY A 64 5.96 3.45 -5.59
CA GLY A 64 7.30 2.85 -5.60
C GLY A 64 8.09 3.16 -4.32
N ASN A 65 9.13 2.38 -4.06
CA ASN A 65 10.03 2.59 -2.92
C ASN A 65 10.59 4.03 -2.88
N GLY A 66 10.50 4.69 -1.74
CA GLY A 66 10.95 6.07 -1.52
C GLY A 66 10.14 7.16 -2.24
N GLN A 67 9.08 6.80 -2.95
CA GLN A 67 8.22 7.75 -3.68
C GLN A 67 7.00 8.16 -2.85
N THR A 68 6.21 9.10 -3.36
CA THR A 68 4.93 9.48 -2.77
C THR A 68 3.83 9.24 -3.79
N THR A 69 2.75 8.61 -3.35
CA THR A 69 1.49 8.58 -4.11
C THR A 69 0.39 9.29 -3.34
N GLN A 70 -0.64 9.71 -4.07
CA GLN A 70 -1.82 10.32 -3.51
C GLN A 70 -3.05 9.85 -4.30
N TRP A 71 -4.13 9.58 -3.60
CA TRP A 71 -5.44 9.30 -4.18
C TRP A 71 -6.54 10.04 -3.43
N MET A 72 -7.67 10.22 -4.11
CA MET A 72 -8.89 10.77 -3.54
C MET A 72 -9.94 9.67 -3.51
N THR A 73 -10.67 9.57 -2.41
CA THR A 73 -11.90 8.79 -2.32
C THR A 73 -13.02 9.76 -1.97
N GLU A 74 -14.02 9.84 -2.84
CA GLU A 74 -15.22 10.64 -2.62
C GLU A 74 -16.08 9.99 -1.54
N ALA A 75 -16.84 10.83 -0.83
CA ALA A 75 -17.88 10.36 0.09
C ALA A 75 -17.45 9.36 1.17
N VAL A 76 -16.27 9.55 1.76
CA VAL A 76 -15.84 8.78 2.93
C VAL A 76 -16.76 9.12 4.10
N ILE A 77 -17.53 8.14 4.57
CA ILE A 77 -18.42 8.29 5.72
C ILE A 77 -17.57 8.35 6.98
N VAL A 78 -17.63 9.48 7.68
CA VAL A 78 -17.05 9.60 9.01
C VAL A 78 -18.15 9.32 10.01
N ASP A 79 -17.90 8.38 10.90
CA ASP A 79 -18.72 8.14 12.08
C ASP A 79 -17.94 8.61 13.31
N ILE A 80 -18.58 9.44 14.13
CA ILE A 80 -18.07 9.80 15.46
C ILE A 80 -19.11 9.35 16.49
N GLY A 81 -18.82 8.27 17.20
CA GLY A 81 -19.66 7.80 18.30
C GLY A 81 -21.00 7.17 17.88
N GLY A 82 -21.08 6.60 16.67
CA GLY A 82 -22.27 5.99 16.07
C GLY A 82 -23.10 6.93 15.19
N GLU A 83 -22.70 8.20 15.05
CA GLU A 83 -23.44 9.21 14.31
C GLU A 83 -22.73 9.59 13.01
N PRO A 84 -23.37 9.43 11.83
CA PRO A 84 -22.81 9.84 10.55
C PRO A 84 -22.59 11.35 10.51
N GLN A 85 -21.33 11.77 10.40
CA GLN A 85 -20.95 13.19 10.34
C GLN A 85 -21.03 13.78 8.92
N GLY A 86 -21.40 12.97 7.93
CA GLY A 86 -21.49 13.36 6.53
C GLY A 86 -20.59 12.55 5.62
N ARG A 87 -20.63 12.89 4.33
CA ARG A 87 -19.79 12.34 3.27
C ARG A 87 -18.85 13.44 2.85
N ASP A 88 -17.59 13.29 3.23
CA ASP A 88 -16.56 14.23 2.82
C ASP A 88 -15.56 13.51 1.93
N ASP A 89 -15.10 14.20 0.90
CA ASP A 89 -14.01 13.72 0.07
C ASP A 89 -12.72 13.72 0.91
N THR A 90 -12.00 12.61 0.87
CA THR A 90 -10.70 12.50 1.56
C THR A 90 -9.62 12.29 0.52
N TRP A 91 -8.58 13.10 0.62
CA TRP A 91 -7.30 12.79 -0.02
C TRP A 91 -6.46 11.96 0.93
N PHE A 92 -5.99 10.83 0.45
CA PHE A 92 -5.01 10.01 1.12
C PHE A 92 -3.69 10.08 0.39
N ARG A 93 -2.59 9.99 1.13
CA ARG A 93 -1.26 9.84 0.53
C ARG A 93 -0.41 8.85 1.31
N VAL A 94 0.49 8.21 0.59
CA VAL A 94 1.55 7.38 1.17
C VAL A 94 2.86 8.09 0.88
N VAL A 95 3.61 8.41 1.93
CA VAL A 95 4.84 9.21 1.82
C VAL A 95 6.06 8.33 2.04
N GLN A 96 6.90 8.23 1.01
CA GLN A 96 8.23 7.63 1.06
C GLN A 96 8.26 6.24 1.73
N PRO A 97 7.51 5.25 1.22
CA PRO A 97 7.50 3.93 1.81
C PRO A 97 8.87 3.28 1.63
N VAL A 98 9.23 2.40 2.57
CA VAL A 98 10.37 1.50 2.44
C VAL A 98 9.83 0.16 1.94
N ILE A 99 10.34 -0.31 0.81
CA ILE A 99 9.98 -1.60 0.22
C ILE A 99 11.29 -2.32 -0.14
N ASN A 100 11.66 -3.34 0.64
CA ASN A 100 12.84 -4.15 0.39
C ASN A 100 12.62 -5.58 0.91
N ASP A 101 13.60 -6.48 0.76
CA ASP A 101 13.45 -7.89 1.15
C ASP A 101 13.30 -8.14 2.65
N LYS A 102 13.65 -7.16 3.48
CA LYS A 102 13.59 -7.25 4.95
C LYS A 102 12.30 -6.68 5.51
N GLU A 103 11.83 -5.58 4.94
CA GLU A 103 10.68 -4.86 5.47
C GLU A 103 9.84 -4.15 4.40
N ILE A 104 8.57 -3.95 4.76
CA ILE A 104 7.68 -2.98 4.16
C ILE A 104 7.27 -2.02 5.26
N ALA A 105 7.56 -0.73 5.11
CA ALA A 105 7.16 0.29 6.07
C ALA A 105 6.57 1.49 5.35
N TYR A 106 5.45 2.02 5.85
CA TYR A 106 4.77 3.15 5.21
C TYR A 106 3.89 3.91 6.18
N LYS A 107 3.59 5.15 5.82
CA LYS A 107 2.62 6.00 6.52
C LYS A 107 1.53 6.42 5.57
N ILE A 108 0.29 6.30 6.00
CA ILE A 108 -0.87 6.84 5.31
C ILE A 108 -1.30 8.10 6.04
N GLU A 109 -1.44 9.18 5.27
CA GLU A 109 -1.94 10.46 5.77
C GLU A 109 -3.24 10.82 5.05
N GLY A 110 -4.16 11.45 5.77
CA GLY A 110 -5.45 11.90 5.27
C GLY A 110 -5.56 13.42 5.32
N SER A 111 -6.24 14.01 4.32
CA SER A 111 -6.51 15.45 4.23
C SER A 111 -7.84 15.74 3.57
N ARG A 112 -8.53 16.78 4.04
CA ARG A 112 -9.76 17.31 3.42
C ARG A 112 -9.48 18.43 2.41
N ASP A 113 -8.36 19.14 2.58
CA ASP A 113 -8.04 20.35 1.82
C ASP A 113 -6.70 20.26 1.06
N GLN A 114 -6.01 19.11 1.17
CA GLN A 114 -4.66 18.84 0.66
C GLN A 114 -3.56 19.75 1.24
N LYS A 115 -3.87 20.55 2.26
CA LYS A 115 -2.91 21.47 2.92
C LYS A 115 -2.54 20.94 4.29
N THR A 116 -3.53 20.51 5.06
CA THR A 116 -3.32 19.92 6.39
C THR A 116 -3.48 18.42 6.30
N TRP A 117 -2.41 17.70 6.66
CA TRP A 117 -2.33 16.24 6.58
C TRP A 117 -2.24 15.68 7.99
N GLY A 118 -3.14 14.76 8.33
CA GLY A 118 -3.13 14.01 9.58
C GLY A 118 -2.68 12.57 9.35
N LEU A 119 -1.94 12.01 10.31
CA LEU A 119 -1.59 10.59 10.29
C LEU A 119 -2.87 9.75 10.42
N VAL A 120 -3.05 8.80 9.51
CA VAL A 120 -4.15 7.83 9.51
C VAL A 120 -3.65 6.46 9.94
N SER A 121 -2.50 6.05 9.42
CA SER A 121 -1.87 4.76 9.75
C SER A 121 -0.34 4.88 9.64
N ASN A 122 0.37 4.13 10.47
CA ASN A 122 1.81 3.91 10.37
C ASN A 122 2.03 2.40 10.45
N VAL A 123 2.58 1.80 9.41
CA VAL A 123 2.70 0.34 9.29
C VAL A 123 4.16 -0.05 9.16
N GLU A 124 4.53 -1.08 9.90
CA GLU A 124 5.82 -1.76 9.78
C GLU A 124 5.58 -3.26 9.65
N ILE A 125 6.06 -3.88 8.58
CA ILE A 125 5.96 -5.32 8.30
C ILE A 125 7.37 -5.87 8.14
N ASN A 126 7.77 -6.78 9.03
CA ASN A 126 8.99 -7.56 8.87
C ASN A 126 8.73 -8.71 7.90
N ARG A 127 9.31 -8.66 6.70
CA ARG A 127 9.10 -9.68 5.67
C ARG A 127 9.81 -11.00 5.96
N LEU A 128 10.77 -11.01 6.88
CA LEU A 128 11.51 -12.22 7.27
C LEU A 128 10.74 -13.06 8.29
N THR A 129 10.06 -12.39 9.24
CA THR A 129 9.30 -13.07 10.31
C THR A 129 7.80 -13.06 10.06
N GLY A 130 7.32 -12.19 9.17
CA GLY A 130 5.90 -11.89 8.97
C GLY A 130 5.30 -11.03 10.09
N GLY A 131 6.03 -10.70 11.15
CA GLY A 131 5.51 -9.86 12.22
C GLY A 131 5.27 -8.43 11.73
N ALA A 132 4.13 -7.85 12.09
CA ALA A 132 3.78 -6.50 11.71
C ALA A 132 3.09 -5.71 12.84
N VAL A 133 3.15 -4.39 12.74
CA VAL A 133 2.43 -3.48 13.62
C VAL A 133 1.80 -2.37 12.78
N ASP A 134 0.55 -2.05 13.07
CA ASP A 134 -0.13 -0.86 12.55
C ASP A 134 -0.57 0.04 13.70
N TRP A 135 -0.14 1.30 13.69
CA TRP A 135 -0.67 2.35 14.56
C TRP A 135 -1.79 3.10 13.84
N PHE A 136 -2.92 2.43 13.64
CA PHE A 136 -4.09 3.00 12.99
C PHE A 136 -4.78 4.00 13.92
N VAL A 137 -5.19 5.16 13.38
CA VAL A 137 -5.72 6.28 14.18
C VAL A 137 -7.00 5.93 14.96
N ALA A 138 -7.76 4.94 14.50
CA ALA A 138 -8.97 4.46 15.20
C ALA A 138 -8.66 3.47 16.34
N GLU A 139 -7.42 3.02 16.49
CA GLU A 139 -7.01 2.01 17.45
C GLU A 139 -6.14 2.61 18.57
N HIS A 140 -6.37 2.15 19.81
CA HIS A 140 -5.66 2.64 20.99
C HIS A 140 -4.37 1.84 21.20
N GLY A 141 -3.27 2.34 20.61
CA GLY A 141 -1.98 1.61 20.61
C GLY A 141 -1.86 0.73 19.37
N GLY A 142 -0.62 0.45 18.95
CA GLY A 142 -0.39 -0.29 17.71
C GLY A 142 -0.91 -1.72 17.81
N THR A 143 -1.69 -2.14 16.80
CA THR A 143 -2.16 -3.51 16.68
C THR A 143 -1.10 -4.38 16.04
N ALA A 144 -0.79 -5.49 16.69
CA ALA A 144 0.17 -6.46 16.19
C ALA A 144 -0.50 -7.48 15.27
N TYR A 145 0.13 -7.74 14.13
CA TYR A 145 -0.33 -8.67 13.11
C TYR A 145 0.73 -9.73 12.80
N GLN A 146 0.27 -10.87 12.29
CA GLN A 146 1.09 -11.84 11.60
C GLN A 146 0.70 -11.83 10.12
N CYS A 147 1.65 -11.51 9.26
CA CYS A 147 1.46 -11.35 7.84
C CYS A 147 2.22 -12.39 7.02
N HIS A 148 1.70 -12.69 5.84
CA HIS A 148 2.37 -13.49 4.81
C HIS A 148 2.04 -12.98 3.41
N LEU A 149 2.89 -13.31 2.44
CA LEU A 149 2.63 -13.05 1.03
C LEU A 149 1.86 -14.22 0.42
N GLU A 150 0.66 -13.95 -0.09
CA GLU A 150 -0.05 -14.89 -0.95
C GLU A 150 0.26 -14.57 -2.41
N GLY A 151 0.64 -15.60 -3.16
CA GLY A 151 0.70 -15.49 -4.61
C GLY A 151 -0.67 -15.15 -5.21
N PRO A 152 -0.70 -14.73 -6.47
CA PRO A 152 -1.95 -14.41 -7.16
C PRO A 152 -2.86 -15.63 -7.18
N LYS A 153 -4.11 -15.48 -6.72
CA LYS A 153 -5.13 -16.51 -6.86
C LYS A 153 -5.52 -16.57 -8.34
N ILE A 154 -5.37 -17.76 -8.94
CA ILE A 154 -5.60 -18.05 -10.37
C ILE A 154 -7.10 -18.18 -10.64
#